data_AF-A0A0Q4G777-F1
#
_entry.id   AF-A0A0Q4G777-F1
#
_cell.length_a   1.000
_cell.length_b   1.000
_cell.length_c   1.000
_cell.angle_alpha   90.00
_cell.angle_beta   90.00
_cell.angle_gamma   90.00
#
_symmetry.space_group_name_H-M   'P 1'
#
loop_
_entity.id
_entity.type
_entity.pdbx_description
1 polymer ?
#
loop_
_entity_poly.entity_id
_entity_poly.type
_entity_poly.pdbx_seq_one_letter_code
_entity_poly.pdbx_strand_id
1 'polypeptide(L)'
;MVVIAIIALSTAGVAFALRDGSQTQLEREAERLAALLDGARAQSRASGVPVRWRPTAQGFVFDGLPPGALPTGWLAPGVLVAGDAVLRLGPEPLIGAQQVLLYSAARPDRALRVATDGLRPFSVAAP
;
A
#
# COMPACT_ATOMS: atom_id res chain seq x y z
N MET A 1 11.59 50.52 -11.07
CA MET A 1 11.41 50.45 -9.61
C MET A 1 9.96 50.80 -9.37
N VAL A 2 9.04 49.93 -8.93
CA VAL A 2 9.04 49.03 -7.77
C VAL A 2 7.98 47.93 -8.02
N VAL A 3 8.38 46.67 -7.80
CA VAL A 3 7.51 45.50 -7.59
C VAL A 3 6.78 45.70 -6.25
N ILE A 4 5.59 45.10 -6.10
CA ILE A 4 4.91 44.69 -4.84
C ILE A 4 3.47 45.23 -4.80
N ALA A 5 2.57 44.48 -5.44
CA ALA A 5 1.22 44.31 -4.91
C ALA A 5 1.23 43.01 -4.10
N ILE A 6 1.63 43.15 -2.84
CA ILE A 6 1.07 42.47 -1.66
C ILE A 6 0.62 41.01 -1.90
N ILE A 7 1.52 40.08 -1.60
CA ILE A 7 1.17 38.69 -1.27
C ILE A 7 0.44 38.73 0.08
N ALA A 8 -0.88 38.82 0.05
CA ALA A 8 -1.73 38.68 1.22
C ALA A 8 -2.22 37.23 1.32
N LEU A 9 -1.83 36.57 2.42
CA LEU A 9 -2.35 35.32 2.98
C LEU A 9 -2.13 34.04 2.14
N SER A 10 -1.12 33.25 2.51
CA SER A 10 -1.08 31.82 2.13
C SER A 10 -0.52 30.89 3.22
N THR A 11 -0.40 31.35 4.47
CA THR A 11 0.27 30.58 5.54
C THR A 11 -0.67 29.82 6.48
N ALA A 12 -1.99 29.77 6.19
CA ALA A 12 -2.96 28.97 6.95
C ALA A 12 -3.42 27.68 6.23
N GLY A 13 -3.17 27.53 4.93
CA GLY A 13 -3.62 26.36 4.14
C GLY A 13 -2.64 25.19 4.09
N VAL A 14 -1.38 25.39 4.47
CA VAL A 14 -0.33 24.38 4.29
C VAL A 14 -0.56 23.15 5.17
N ALA A 15 -1.06 23.32 6.40
CA ALA A 15 -1.32 22.20 7.31
C ALA A 15 -2.51 21.33 6.88
N PHE A 16 -3.59 21.95 6.34
CA PHE A 16 -4.74 21.20 5.82
C PHE A 16 -4.39 20.45 4.54
N ALA A 17 -3.66 21.07 3.60
CA ALA A 17 -3.22 20.42 2.37
C ALA A 17 -2.28 19.23 2.61
N LEU A 18 -1.37 19.33 3.58
CA LEU A 18 -0.51 18.21 3.99
C LEU A 18 -1.32 17.08 4.65
N ARG A 19 -2.35 17.42 5.44
CA ARG A 19 -3.21 16.45 6.12
C ARG A 19 -4.06 15.66 5.14
N ASP A 20 -4.75 16.32 4.21
CA ASP A 20 -5.49 15.65 3.14
C ASP A 20 -4.55 14.85 2.25
N GLY A 21 -3.39 15.42 1.92
CA GLY A 21 -2.36 14.75 1.13
C GLY A 21 -1.92 13.42 1.74
N SER A 22 -1.74 13.34 3.06
CA SER A 22 -1.36 12.08 3.74
C SER A 22 -2.45 11.00 3.64
N GLN A 23 -3.71 11.39 3.71
CA GLN A 23 -4.85 10.48 3.60
C GLN A 23 -5.00 9.95 2.16
N THR A 24 -5.00 10.86 1.17
CA THR A 24 -5.06 10.48 -0.25
C THR A 24 -3.84 9.66 -0.67
N GLN A 25 -2.69 9.81 0.00
CA GLN A 25 -1.51 8.97 -0.24
C GLN A 25 -1.70 7.56 0.31
N LEU A 26 -2.19 7.41 1.54
CA LEU A 26 -2.42 6.09 2.14
C LEU A 26 -3.48 5.28 1.38
N GLU A 27 -4.55 5.94 0.93
CA GLU A 27 -5.61 5.32 0.11
C GLU A 27 -5.05 4.81 -1.23
N ARG A 28 -4.33 5.67 -1.97
CA ARG A 28 -3.66 5.28 -3.22
C ARG A 28 -2.65 4.15 -3.02
N GLU A 29 -1.93 4.17 -1.91
CA GLU A 29 -0.99 3.11 -1.57
C GLU A 29 -1.70 1.78 -1.31
N ALA A 30 -2.81 1.80 -0.57
CA ALA A 30 -3.59 0.61 -0.28
C ALA A 30 -4.19 0.00 -1.55
N GLU A 31 -4.72 0.83 -2.45
CA GLU A 31 -5.25 0.39 -3.75
C GLU A 31 -4.14 -0.21 -4.63
N ARG A 32 -2.98 0.45 -4.68
CA ARG A 32 -1.82 -0.05 -5.43
C ARG A 32 -1.34 -1.38 -4.87
N LEU A 33 -1.25 -1.52 -3.54
CA LEU A 33 -0.86 -2.77 -2.91
C LEU A 33 -1.86 -3.88 -3.25
N ALA A 34 -3.18 -3.62 -3.18
CA ALA A 34 -4.20 -4.60 -3.55
C ALA A 34 -3.98 -5.14 -4.97
N ALA A 35 -3.78 -4.24 -5.95
CA ALA A 35 -3.51 -4.62 -7.34
C ALA A 35 -2.21 -5.44 -7.49
N LEU A 36 -1.15 -5.09 -6.75
CA LEU A 36 0.12 -5.84 -6.77
C LEU A 36 -0.02 -7.23 -6.16
N LEU A 37 -0.78 -7.38 -5.06
CA LEU A 37 -1.05 -8.67 -4.44
C LEU A 37 -1.84 -9.59 -5.38
N ASP A 38 -2.82 -9.03 -6.10
CA ASP A 38 -3.59 -9.79 -7.11
C ASP A 38 -2.74 -10.16 -8.32
N GLY A 39 -1.85 -9.27 -8.78
CA GLY A 39 -0.88 -9.57 -9.84
C GLY A 39 0.07 -10.69 -9.44
N ALA A 40 0.61 -10.64 -8.23
CA ALA A 40 1.46 -11.69 -7.67
C ALA A 40 0.71 -13.03 -7.52
N ARG A 41 -0.58 -12.98 -7.12
CA ARG A 41 -1.45 -14.16 -7.09
C ARG A 41 -1.66 -14.76 -8.48
N ALA A 42 -1.93 -13.92 -9.48
CA ALA A 42 -2.06 -14.37 -10.87
C ALA A 42 -0.77 -15.03 -11.38
N GLN A 43 0.38 -14.44 -11.09
CA GLN A 43 1.68 -14.98 -11.49
C GLN A 43 2.04 -16.28 -10.76
N SER A 44 1.73 -16.39 -9.47
CA SER A 44 1.88 -17.63 -8.69
C SER A 44 1.06 -18.77 -9.31
N ARG A 45 -0.22 -18.51 -9.65
CA ARG A 45 -1.08 -19.49 -10.32
C ARG A 45 -0.59 -19.87 -11.71
N ALA A 46 -0.14 -18.90 -12.51
CA ALA A 46 0.34 -19.13 -13.87
C ALA A 46 1.66 -19.93 -13.90
N SER A 47 2.54 -19.71 -12.94
CA SER A 47 3.84 -20.39 -12.84
C SER A 47 3.81 -21.69 -12.05
N GLY A 48 2.76 -21.91 -11.23
CA GLY A 48 2.72 -23.00 -10.26
C GLY A 48 3.71 -22.84 -9.08
N VAL A 49 4.35 -21.67 -8.94
CA VAL A 49 5.33 -21.40 -7.88
C VAL A 49 4.65 -20.71 -6.70
N PRO A 50 4.83 -21.18 -5.45
CA PRO A 50 4.33 -20.50 -4.27
C PRO A 50 4.94 -19.10 -4.10
N VAL A 51 4.07 -18.09 -3.98
CA VAL A 51 4.49 -16.71 -3.74
C VAL A 51 4.06 -16.26 -2.35
N ARG A 52 4.98 -15.63 -1.62
CA ARG A 52 4.70 -15.00 -0.33
C ARG A 52 5.00 -13.51 -0.40
N TRP A 53 4.13 -12.70 0.17
CA TRP A 53 4.38 -11.29 0.39
C TRP A 53 4.70 -11.06 1.86
N ARG A 54 5.66 -10.18 2.13
CA ARG A 54 6.03 -9.77 3.49
C ARG A 54 6.55 -8.33 3.52
N PRO A 55 6.28 -7.57 4.59
CA PRO A 55 6.79 -6.22 4.74
C PRO A 55 8.30 -6.22 4.98
N THR A 56 8.92 -5.09 4.66
CA THR A 56 10.30 -4.76 5.04
C THR A 56 10.34 -3.36 5.65
N ALA A 57 11.49 -2.95 6.17
CA ALA A 57 11.64 -1.62 6.78
C ALA A 57 11.32 -0.45 5.83
N GLN A 58 11.45 -0.63 4.51
CA GLN A 58 11.30 0.44 3.51
C GLN A 58 10.24 0.14 2.43
N GLY A 59 9.59 -1.02 2.50
CA GLY A 59 8.75 -1.53 1.41
C GLY A 59 8.21 -2.91 1.74
N PHE A 60 8.27 -3.79 0.77
CA PHE A 60 7.86 -5.18 0.90
C PHE A 60 8.59 -6.03 -0.13
N VAL A 61 8.51 -7.35 -0.02
CA VAL A 61 9.07 -8.26 -1.02
C VAL A 61 8.07 -9.34 -1.38
N PHE A 62 8.19 -9.83 -2.61
CA PHE A 62 7.49 -11.02 -3.10
C PHE A 62 8.49 -12.17 -3.21
N ASP A 63 8.51 -13.04 -2.21
CA ASP A 63 9.32 -14.25 -2.24
C ASP A 63 8.68 -15.26 -3.22
N GLY A 64 9.47 -15.77 -4.18
CA GLY A 64 8.99 -16.72 -5.20
C GLY A 64 8.74 -16.10 -6.58
N LEU A 65 8.85 -14.78 -6.73
CA LEU A 65 8.84 -14.12 -8.03
C LEU A 65 10.27 -13.82 -8.53
N PRO A 66 10.50 -13.79 -9.86
CA PRO A 66 11.75 -13.29 -10.41
C PRO A 66 12.02 -11.84 -9.97
N PRO A 67 13.30 -11.44 -9.82
CA PRO A 67 13.65 -10.07 -9.47
C PRO A 67 13.11 -9.10 -10.53
N GLY A 68 12.48 -8.01 -10.09
CA GLY A 68 11.91 -7.00 -10.98
C GLY A 68 10.58 -7.38 -11.66
N ALA A 69 10.01 -8.56 -11.37
CA ALA A 69 8.70 -8.94 -11.91
C ALA A 69 7.57 -7.99 -11.46
N LEU A 70 7.63 -7.52 -10.21
CA LEU A 70 6.70 -6.56 -9.64
C LEU A 70 7.43 -5.50 -8.80
N PRO A 71 6.87 -4.28 -8.69
CA PRO A 71 7.35 -3.27 -7.75
C PRO A 71 7.34 -3.77 -6.29
N THR A 72 8.36 -3.38 -5.52
CA THR A 72 8.58 -3.80 -4.12
C THR A 72 8.71 -2.62 -3.14
N GLY A 73 8.72 -1.39 -3.63
CA GLY A 73 8.79 -0.17 -2.81
C GLY A 73 7.41 0.48 -2.65
N TRP A 74 7.23 1.25 -1.58
CA TRP A 74 6.08 2.15 -1.39
C TRP A 74 6.13 3.33 -2.39
N LEU A 75 4.97 3.85 -2.79
CA LEU A 75 4.86 5.04 -3.62
C LEU A 75 5.22 6.30 -2.83
N ALA A 76 4.77 6.36 -1.58
CA ALA A 76 5.03 7.46 -0.66
C ALA A 76 5.88 7.01 0.54
N PRO A 77 6.80 7.85 1.03
CA PRO A 77 7.51 7.56 2.26
C PRO A 77 6.55 7.58 3.46
N GLY A 78 6.89 6.80 4.50
CA GLY A 78 6.12 6.79 5.74
C GLY A 78 4.84 5.95 5.69
N VAL A 79 4.65 5.10 4.69
CA VAL A 79 3.67 4.01 4.77
C VAL A 79 4.30 2.86 5.55
N LEU A 80 3.58 2.37 6.54
CA LEU A 80 4.02 1.29 7.41
C LEU A 80 2.96 0.20 7.46
N VAL A 81 3.42 -1.02 7.73
CA VAL A 81 2.56 -2.21 7.89
C VAL A 81 2.49 -2.54 9.37
N ALA A 82 1.30 -2.90 9.85
CA ALA A 82 1.12 -3.30 11.24
C ALA A 82 1.66 -4.73 11.45
N GLY A 83 2.73 -4.83 12.23
CA GLY A 83 3.41 -6.09 12.51
C GLY A 83 4.08 -6.72 11.29
N ASP A 84 4.41 -8.00 11.39
CA ASP A 84 5.15 -8.75 10.36
C ASP A 84 4.23 -9.64 9.52
N ALA A 85 3.13 -9.07 9.02
CA ALA A 85 2.11 -9.82 8.28
C ALA A 85 2.71 -10.53 7.05
N VAL A 86 2.52 -11.85 6.95
CA VAL A 86 2.93 -12.64 5.78
C VAL A 86 1.69 -13.13 5.04
N LEU A 87 1.58 -12.78 3.75
CA LEU A 87 0.47 -13.20 2.89
C LEU A 87 0.94 -14.32 1.95
N ARG A 88 0.17 -15.39 1.84
CA ARG A 88 0.35 -16.47 0.86
C ARG A 88 -0.53 -16.18 -0.34
N LEU A 89 0.05 -16.11 -1.54
CA LEU A 89 -0.63 -15.63 -2.74
C LEU A 89 -0.88 -16.74 -3.78
N GLY A 90 -0.66 -18.00 -3.44
CA GLY A 90 -0.86 -19.12 -4.35
C GLY A 90 0.24 -20.17 -4.22
N PRO A 91 0.30 -21.16 -5.13
CA PRO A 91 -0.38 -21.23 -6.44
C PRO A 91 -1.82 -21.75 -6.38
N GLU A 92 -2.34 -22.05 -5.18
CA GLU A 92 -3.66 -22.62 -5.01
C GLU A 92 -4.77 -21.65 -5.46
N PRO A 93 -5.83 -22.14 -6.14
CA PRO A 93 -6.92 -21.29 -6.60
C PRO A 93 -7.77 -20.73 -5.46
N LEU A 94 -7.84 -21.45 -4.33
CA LEU A 94 -8.46 -21.01 -3.09
C LEU A 94 -7.37 -20.86 -2.04
N ILE A 95 -7.20 -19.63 -1.56
CA ILE A 95 -6.41 -19.33 -0.37
C ILE A 95 -7.35 -18.97 0.77
N GLY A 96 -6.90 -19.08 2.02
CA GLY A 96 -7.70 -18.60 3.16
C GLY A 96 -7.86 -17.08 3.14
N ALA A 97 -8.81 -16.56 3.93
CA ALA A 97 -8.96 -15.14 4.15
C ALA A 97 -7.67 -14.55 4.75
N GLN A 98 -7.22 -13.44 4.19
CA GLN A 98 -5.94 -12.82 4.54
C GLN A 98 -6.07 -11.30 4.48
N GLN A 99 -5.29 -10.63 5.32
CA GLN A 99 -5.34 -9.18 5.44
C GLN A 99 -3.99 -8.62 5.87
N VAL A 100 -3.76 -7.37 5.49
CA VAL A 100 -2.68 -6.55 6.00
C VAL A 100 -3.24 -5.18 6.35
N LEU A 101 -2.77 -4.63 7.47
CA LEU A 101 -3.14 -3.30 7.92
C LEU A 101 -2.00 -2.33 7.60
N LEU A 102 -2.33 -1.26 6.88
CA LEU A 102 -1.42 -0.18 6.53
C LEU A 102 -1.74 1.05 7.38
N TYR A 103 -0.73 1.81 7.77
CA TYR A 103 -0.90 3.09 8.46
C TYR A 103 0.13 4.10 8.00
N SER A 104 -0.17 5.38 8.23
CA SER A 104 0.76 6.47 7.95
C SER A 104 1.62 6.77 9.18
N ALA A 105 2.94 6.83 9.00
CA ALA A 105 3.89 7.27 10.02
C ALA A 105 3.64 8.72 10.46
N ALA A 106 3.16 9.58 9.54
CA ALA A 106 2.82 10.96 9.85
C ALA A 106 1.52 11.08 10.68
N ARG A 107 0.61 10.11 10.54
CA ARG A 107 -0.72 10.08 11.15
C ARG A 107 -1.09 8.64 11.52
N PRO A 108 -0.59 8.10 12.65
CA PRO A 108 -0.83 6.71 13.04
C PRO A 108 -2.31 6.39 13.32
N ASP A 109 -3.13 7.42 13.55
CA ASP A 109 -4.59 7.32 13.67
C ASP A 109 -5.29 6.98 12.36
N ARG A 110 -4.57 7.07 11.22
CA ARG A 110 -5.07 6.69 9.90
C ARG A 110 -4.53 5.33 9.53
N ALA A 111 -5.42 4.35 9.50
CA ALA A 111 -5.13 3.01 9.04
C ALA A 111 -6.14 2.56 7.98
N LEU A 112 -5.68 1.72 7.06
CA LEU A 112 -6.49 1.06 6.04
C LEU A 112 -6.15 -0.41 6.00
N ARG A 113 -7.16 -1.24 5.81
CA ARG A 113 -7.02 -2.68 5.67
C ARG A 113 -7.03 -3.03 4.19
N VAL A 114 -6.06 -3.83 3.75
CA VAL A 114 -6.08 -4.49 2.45
C VAL A 114 -6.37 -5.97 2.70
N ALA A 115 -7.49 -6.48 2.24
CA ALA A 115 -7.98 -7.81 2.60
C ALA A 115 -8.58 -8.58 1.42
N THR A 116 -8.62 -9.90 1.56
CA THR A 116 -9.26 -10.84 0.63
C THR A 116 -9.94 -11.93 1.45
N ASP A 117 -11.08 -12.42 0.96
CA ASP A 117 -11.70 -13.66 1.45
C ASP A 117 -11.04 -14.91 0.83
N GLY A 118 -10.10 -14.71 -0.10
CA GLY A 118 -9.38 -15.76 -0.82
C GLY A 118 -10.02 -16.19 -2.14
N LEU A 119 -11.26 -15.76 -2.41
CA LEU A 119 -11.98 -15.98 -3.66
C LEU A 119 -11.96 -14.75 -4.55
N ARG A 120 -12.08 -13.57 -3.94
CA ARG A 120 -12.11 -12.28 -4.61
C ARG A 120 -10.70 -11.66 -4.68
N PRO A 121 -10.51 -10.68 -5.57
CA PRO A 121 -9.36 -9.77 -5.53
C PRO A 121 -9.19 -9.16 -4.14
N PHE A 122 -7.98 -8.69 -3.83
CA PHE A 122 -7.78 -7.87 -2.62
C PHE A 122 -8.54 -6.55 -2.77
N SER A 123 -9.13 -6.09 -1.67
CA SER A 123 -9.84 -4.81 -1.61
C SER A 123 -9.41 -3.99 -0.40
N VAL A 124 -9.55 -2.67 -0.53
CA VAL A 124 -9.29 -1.72 0.54
C VAL A 124 -10.56 -1.53 1.37
N ALA A 125 -10.43 -1.60 2.68
CA ALA A 125 -11.51 -1.40 3.62
C ALA A 125 -11.02 -0.58 4.83
N ALA A 126 -11.99 -0.05 5.58
CA ALA A 126 -11.72 0.48 6.91
C ALA A 126 -11.09 -0.61 7.83
N PRO A 127 -10.27 -0.20 8.81
CA PRO A 127 -9.60 -1.09 9.74
C PRO A 127 -10.53 -1.84 10.69
#